data_AF-A0A9D7EC42-F1
#
_entry.id   AF-A0A9D7EC42-F1
#
_cell.length_a   1.000
_cell.length_b   1.000
_cell.length_c   1.000
_cell.angle_alpha   90.00
_cell.angle_beta   90.00
_cell.angle_gamma   90.00
#
_symmetry.space_group_name_H-M   'P 1'
#
loop_
_entity.id
_entity.type
_entity.pdbx_description
1 polymer ?
#
loop_
_entity_poly.entity_id
_entity_poly.type
_entity_poly.pdbx_seq_one_letter_code
_entity_poly.pdbx_strand_id
1 'polypeptide(L)'
;MVPINVLAQSPHGEAMKIDCAACHVPDGWSAMRDSLTFDHGQTHFPLIGVHDQVDCRSCHASLVFSEAPPDDCISCHTDVHSMSVGDDCARCHTPVSWLVDDIPELHEQNGFALVGVHSNLSCVDCHISDNGNTFNRLGNDCINCHQADYLATKSPDHMLSGFSANCVECHDPLGFGWATDLVDHDFFPLTLGHDIGDCARCHTTGDLSAVSPECVSCHQQDYNSTTNPNHAASGFSTDCASCHTTDPGWTPATFDHDAQFFPIYSGSHNGQWSACTDCHTNPNDFSVFTCTGCHVNPQTDGDHNGMPGYVYESNACLACHPNGDAFGFDHNTTDFPLQGGHVGANCTECHANGYAGTPTNCDACHMDDYNGTTNPNHSGAQFPTDCAQCHNETAWTPANFDHDNQYFPIYSGNHNGEWNTCSSCHTNSNDYSVFSCIICHDDEAQLADDHSGENGYAFNSNACFSCHPSGN
;
A
#
# COMPACT_ATOMS: atom_id res chain seq x y z
N MET A 1 -10.26 115.28 48.44
CA MET A 1 -11.61 114.72 48.67
C MET A 1 -11.75 113.50 47.77
N VAL A 2 -12.24 112.42 48.37
CA VAL A 2 -12.20 110.99 48.00
C VAL A 2 -13.26 110.67 46.92
N PRO A 3 -13.23 109.54 46.20
CA PRO A 3 -12.21 108.87 45.35
C PRO A 3 -12.85 108.54 43.97
N ILE A 4 -12.29 107.61 43.19
CA ILE A 4 -12.97 106.47 42.55
C ILE A 4 -11.87 105.75 41.75
N ASN A 5 -11.31 104.69 42.34
CA ASN A 5 -10.46 103.75 41.59
C ASN A 5 -11.41 102.63 41.15
N VAL A 6 -12.10 102.82 40.01
CA VAL A 6 -12.74 101.68 39.34
C VAL A 6 -11.62 100.91 38.67
N LEU A 7 -11.03 99.96 39.39
CA LEU A 7 -10.40 98.83 38.72
C LEU A 7 -11.55 98.07 38.08
N ALA A 8 -11.78 98.29 36.79
CA ALA A 8 -12.68 97.44 36.03
C ALA A 8 -12.10 96.02 36.10
N GLN A 9 -12.71 95.17 36.92
CA GLN A 9 -12.33 93.76 37.01
C GLN A 9 -12.69 93.14 35.66
N SER A 10 -11.72 92.47 35.02
CA SER A 10 -11.95 91.81 33.75
C SER A 10 -13.14 90.86 33.91
N PRO A 11 -14.17 90.93 33.05
CA PRO A 11 -15.28 89.98 33.08
C PRO A 11 -14.82 88.55 32.75
N HIS A 12 -13.55 88.40 32.33
CA HIS A 12 -12.92 87.12 32.00
C HIS A 12 -12.17 86.45 33.16
N GLY A 13 -12.35 86.96 34.39
CA GLY A 13 -11.71 86.43 35.59
C GLY A 13 -10.29 86.95 35.83
N GLU A 14 -9.76 86.67 37.01
CA GLU A 14 -8.44 87.18 37.42
C GLU A 14 -7.27 86.43 36.76
N ALA A 15 -7.51 85.20 36.31
CA ALA A 15 -6.51 84.33 35.71
C ALA A 15 -6.13 84.70 34.27
N MET A 16 -7.00 85.39 33.52
CA MET A 16 -6.75 85.75 32.12
C MET A 16 -5.83 86.97 32.03
N LYS A 17 -4.60 86.77 31.56
CA LYS A 17 -3.57 87.81 31.37
C LYS A 17 -3.17 87.94 29.89
N ILE A 18 -4.12 88.33 29.05
CA ILE A 18 -3.89 88.59 27.62
C ILE A 18 -4.20 90.06 27.28
N ASP A 19 -3.57 90.59 26.22
CA ASP A 19 -3.89 91.91 25.69
C ASP A 19 -5.36 91.96 25.22
N CYS A 20 -6.11 92.95 25.70
CA CYS A 20 -7.51 93.16 25.33
C CYS A 20 -7.70 93.33 23.81
N ALA A 21 -6.69 93.87 23.12
CA ALA A 21 -6.71 94.08 21.67
C ALA A 21 -6.67 92.78 20.86
N ALA A 22 -6.35 91.63 21.48
CA ALA A 22 -6.37 90.33 20.85
C ALA A 22 -7.79 89.86 20.46
N CYS A 23 -8.80 90.34 21.20
CA CYS A 23 -10.19 89.91 21.01
C CYS A 23 -11.16 91.09 20.78
N HIS A 24 -10.88 92.28 21.31
CA HIS A 24 -11.76 93.44 21.21
C HIS A 24 -11.29 94.46 20.17
N VAL A 25 -12.24 95.14 19.54
CA VAL A 25 -11.98 96.34 18.73
C VAL A 25 -12.13 97.62 19.58
N PRO A 26 -11.41 98.70 19.27
CA PRO A 26 -11.52 99.96 20.02
C PRO A 26 -12.91 100.63 19.96
N ASP A 27 -13.76 100.25 19.00
CA ASP A 27 -15.06 100.87 18.72
C ASP A 27 -16.20 100.42 19.67
N GLY A 28 -15.93 99.48 20.59
CA GLY A 28 -16.86 99.13 21.67
C GLY A 28 -16.68 97.72 22.24
N TRP A 29 -17.07 97.52 23.51
CA TRP A 29 -16.92 96.25 24.23
C TRP A 29 -17.87 95.13 23.78
N SER A 30 -18.86 95.43 22.94
CA SER A 30 -19.82 94.44 22.40
C SER A 30 -19.40 93.86 21.05
N ALA A 31 -18.39 94.41 20.39
CA ALA A 31 -17.89 93.94 19.10
C ALA A 31 -16.56 93.19 19.29
N MET A 32 -16.52 91.93 18.86
CA MET A 32 -15.29 91.14 18.76
C MET A 32 -14.70 91.33 17.36
N ARG A 33 -13.38 91.11 17.21
CA ARG A 33 -12.74 91.08 15.89
C ARG A 33 -13.32 89.93 15.06
N ASP A 34 -13.51 90.13 13.75
CA ASP A 34 -13.91 89.06 12.81
C ASP A 34 -12.89 87.91 12.75
N SER A 35 -11.63 88.20 13.08
CA SER A 35 -10.57 87.21 13.29
C SER A 35 -9.91 87.49 14.64
N LEU A 36 -10.19 86.62 15.60
CA LEU A 36 -9.53 86.62 16.90
C LEU A 36 -8.07 86.19 16.72
N THR A 37 -7.13 86.88 17.36
CA THR A 37 -5.71 86.49 17.33
C THR A 37 -5.34 85.54 18.48
N PHE A 38 -6.32 85.05 19.23
CA PHE A 38 -6.12 84.08 20.30
C PHE A 38 -6.01 82.67 19.70
N ASP A 39 -5.00 81.91 20.13
CA ASP A 39 -4.67 80.58 19.61
C ASP A 39 -4.92 79.51 20.70
N HIS A 40 -5.92 78.66 20.45
CA HIS A 40 -6.26 77.55 21.34
C HIS A 40 -5.16 76.47 21.42
N GLY A 41 -4.24 76.41 20.45
CA GLY A 41 -3.08 75.51 20.49
C GLY A 41 -2.09 75.81 21.63
N GLN A 42 -2.21 76.97 22.29
CA GLN A 42 -1.45 77.32 23.50
C GLN A 42 -2.16 76.91 24.80
N THR A 43 -3.36 76.33 24.70
CA THR A 43 -4.14 75.86 25.84
C THR A 43 -4.02 74.34 25.99
N HIS A 44 -4.60 73.78 27.06
CA HIS A 44 -4.67 72.33 27.25
C HIS A 44 -5.65 71.65 26.28
N PHE A 45 -6.51 72.41 25.59
CA PHE A 45 -7.45 71.90 24.59
C PHE A 45 -7.25 72.60 23.23
N PRO A 46 -6.35 72.08 22.39
CA PRO A 46 -6.22 72.52 21.00
C PRO A 46 -7.50 72.21 20.22
N LEU A 47 -8.04 73.18 19.49
CA LEU A 47 -9.21 72.96 18.63
C LEU A 47 -8.77 72.21 17.37
N ILE A 48 -9.12 70.93 17.29
CA ILE A 48 -8.78 70.03 16.18
C ILE A 48 -10.08 69.53 15.53
N GLY A 49 -10.10 69.48 14.20
CA GLY A 49 -11.23 68.96 13.44
C GLY A 49 -12.45 69.85 13.57
N VAL A 50 -13.59 69.26 13.95
CA VAL A 50 -14.87 70.00 14.02
C VAL A 50 -14.89 71.01 15.17
N HIS A 51 -14.03 70.85 16.18
CA HIS A 51 -13.93 71.77 17.31
C HIS A 51 -13.41 73.16 16.93
N ASP A 52 -12.70 73.31 15.82
CA ASP A 52 -12.26 74.63 15.33
C ASP A 52 -13.42 75.46 14.73
N GLN A 53 -14.58 74.81 14.51
CA GLN A 53 -15.73 75.41 13.85
C GLN A 53 -16.90 75.68 14.82
N VAL A 54 -16.76 75.36 16.11
CA VAL A 54 -17.82 75.58 17.12
C VAL A 54 -17.73 76.99 17.71
N ASP A 55 -18.88 77.54 18.11
CA ASP A 55 -18.93 78.85 18.77
C ASP A 55 -18.29 78.77 20.16
N CYS A 56 -17.57 79.81 20.59
CA CYS A 56 -16.89 79.84 21.88
C CYS A 56 -17.83 79.54 23.07
N ARG A 57 -19.12 79.94 22.97
CA ARG A 57 -20.11 79.73 24.03
C ARG A 57 -20.57 78.28 24.14
N SER A 58 -20.31 77.45 23.14
CA SER A 58 -20.57 76.00 23.20
C SER A 58 -19.71 75.32 24.25
N CYS A 59 -18.50 75.84 24.52
CA CYS A 59 -17.60 75.32 25.55
C CYS A 59 -17.55 76.24 26.79
N HIS A 60 -17.65 77.56 26.59
CA HIS A 60 -17.56 78.56 27.65
C HIS A 60 -18.93 79.09 28.05
N ALA A 61 -19.53 78.50 29.08
CA ALA A 61 -20.82 78.91 29.64
C ALA A 61 -20.79 80.30 30.30
N SER A 62 -19.61 80.74 30.75
CA SER A 62 -19.35 82.07 31.31
C SER A 62 -18.21 82.75 30.56
N LEU A 63 -18.04 84.07 30.76
CA LEU A 63 -16.88 84.78 30.22
C LEU A 63 -15.59 84.46 30.98
N VAL A 64 -15.66 83.77 32.12
CA VAL A 64 -14.51 83.32 32.91
C VAL A 64 -13.97 82.03 32.29
N PHE A 65 -13.06 82.16 31.32
CA PHE A 65 -12.56 81.03 30.53
C PHE A 65 -11.88 79.92 31.34
N SER A 66 -11.40 80.20 32.56
CA SER A 66 -10.85 79.18 33.46
C SER A 66 -11.89 78.23 34.08
N GLU A 67 -13.18 78.52 33.92
CA GLU A 67 -14.30 77.66 34.35
C GLU A 67 -14.77 76.71 33.24
N ALA A 68 -14.00 76.59 32.16
CA ALA A 68 -14.30 75.64 31.10
C ALA A 68 -14.40 74.20 31.65
N PRO A 69 -15.26 73.35 31.07
CA PRO A 69 -15.28 71.92 31.39
C PRO A 69 -13.90 71.27 31.21
N PRO A 70 -13.64 70.14 31.88
CA PRO A 70 -12.46 69.31 31.61
C PRO A 70 -12.30 68.97 30.13
N ASP A 71 -11.07 68.66 29.73
CA ASP A 71 -10.69 68.32 28.35
C ASP A 71 -11.04 66.87 27.94
N ASP A 72 -11.75 66.13 28.79
CA ASP A 72 -12.28 64.81 28.44
C ASP A 72 -13.55 64.88 27.59
N CYS A 73 -13.74 63.86 26.75
CA CYS A 73 -14.81 63.83 25.76
C CYS A 73 -16.21 63.82 26.42
N ILE A 74 -16.37 63.08 27.52
CA ILE A 74 -17.67 62.86 28.17
C ILE A 74 -18.17 64.09 28.96
N SER A 75 -17.27 65.00 29.34
CA SER A 75 -17.62 66.28 29.95
C SER A 75 -18.44 67.18 29.01
N CYS A 76 -18.34 66.97 27.70
CA CYS A 76 -19.08 67.73 26.68
C CYS A 76 -20.03 66.86 25.84
N HIS A 77 -19.68 65.61 25.55
CA HIS A 77 -20.44 64.70 24.71
C HIS A 77 -21.18 63.65 25.54
N THR A 78 -22.46 63.42 25.19
CA THR A 78 -23.25 62.33 25.79
C THR A 78 -22.89 61.02 25.12
N ASP A 79 -22.53 60.01 25.92
CA ASP A 79 -22.30 58.66 25.43
C ASP A 79 -23.60 58.05 24.88
N VAL A 80 -23.50 57.50 23.67
CA VAL A 80 -24.60 56.80 22.98
C VAL A 80 -24.51 55.28 23.13
N HIS A 81 -23.40 54.77 23.69
CA HIS A 81 -23.12 53.34 23.82
C HIS A 81 -23.54 52.75 25.17
N SER A 82 -24.22 53.53 26.02
CA SER A 82 -24.67 53.12 27.35
C SER A 82 -23.54 52.58 28.24
N MET A 83 -22.34 53.17 28.13
CA MET A 83 -21.10 52.79 28.80
C MET A 83 -20.58 51.38 28.47
N SER A 84 -21.11 50.71 27.45
CA SER A 84 -20.69 49.35 27.07
C SER A 84 -19.24 49.24 26.60
N VAL A 85 -18.68 50.35 26.09
CA VAL A 85 -17.31 50.42 25.57
C VAL A 85 -16.37 51.28 26.43
N GLY A 86 -16.83 51.80 27.56
CA GLY A 86 -16.06 52.71 28.44
C GLY A 86 -16.11 54.18 27.99
N ASP A 87 -15.28 55.02 28.62
CA ASP A 87 -15.21 56.48 28.43
C ASP A 87 -14.01 56.95 27.57
N ASP A 88 -13.14 56.02 27.15
CA ASP A 88 -12.03 56.28 26.23
C ASP A 88 -12.52 56.42 24.78
N CYS A 89 -13.20 57.54 24.49
CA CYS A 89 -13.79 57.81 23.18
C CYS A 89 -12.74 57.86 22.06
N ALA A 90 -11.53 58.33 22.39
CA ALA A 90 -10.41 58.48 21.45
C ALA A 90 -9.85 57.14 20.95
N ARG A 91 -10.25 56.03 21.56
CA ARG A 91 -9.92 54.68 21.06
C ARG A 91 -10.57 54.39 19.71
N CYS A 92 -11.73 54.96 19.42
CA CYS A 92 -12.48 54.68 18.20
C CYS A 92 -12.82 55.94 17.39
N HIS A 93 -13.00 57.08 18.06
CA HIS A 93 -13.45 58.31 17.44
C HIS A 93 -12.32 59.34 17.37
N THR A 94 -12.39 60.22 16.37
CA THR A 94 -11.43 61.30 16.22
C THR A 94 -12.09 62.66 16.41
N PRO A 95 -11.35 63.72 16.74
CA PRO A 95 -11.88 65.09 16.76
C PRO A 95 -12.42 65.58 15.41
N VAL A 96 -12.22 64.83 14.31
CA VAL A 96 -12.71 65.15 12.97
C VAL A 96 -14.04 64.45 12.67
N SER A 97 -14.27 63.26 13.20
CA SER A 97 -15.46 62.45 12.90
C SER A 97 -15.75 61.41 13.98
N TRP A 98 -17.03 61.18 14.24
CA TRP A 98 -17.54 60.06 15.04
C TRP A 98 -17.64 58.76 14.23
N LEU A 99 -17.38 58.78 12.93
CA LEU A 99 -17.31 57.57 12.12
C LEU A 99 -16.04 56.78 12.45
N VAL A 100 -16.17 55.46 12.48
CA VAL A 100 -15.09 54.51 12.77
C VAL A 100 -14.84 53.71 11.49
N ASP A 101 -13.68 53.89 10.88
CA ASP A 101 -13.34 53.30 9.59
C ASP A 101 -12.53 51.99 9.72
N ASP A 102 -12.00 51.70 10.91
CA ASP A 102 -11.11 50.57 11.25
C ASP A 102 -11.80 49.46 12.07
N ILE A 103 -13.11 49.27 11.82
CA ILE A 103 -13.91 48.24 12.49
C ILE A 103 -13.33 46.81 12.32
N PRO A 104 -12.87 46.38 11.13
CA PRO A 104 -12.28 45.05 10.96
C PRO A 104 -11.03 44.83 11.82
N GLU A 105 -10.13 45.82 11.88
CA GLU A 105 -8.89 45.77 12.66
C GLU A 105 -9.17 45.73 14.17
N LEU A 106 -10.17 46.47 14.63
CA LEU A 106 -10.60 46.43 16.02
C LEU A 106 -11.12 45.04 16.41
N HIS A 107 -11.87 44.39 15.53
CA HIS A 107 -12.38 43.03 15.75
C HIS A 107 -11.26 41.97 15.75
N GLU A 108 -10.31 42.08 14.82
CA GLU A 108 -9.12 41.22 14.76
C GLU A 108 -8.27 41.34 16.03
N GLN A 109 -7.97 42.56 16.49
CA GLN A 109 -7.20 42.81 17.71
C GLN A 109 -7.87 42.24 18.98
N ASN A 110 -9.20 42.13 18.97
CA ASN A 110 -9.98 41.59 20.08
C ASN A 110 -10.30 40.10 19.94
N GLY A 111 -9.74 39.42 18.93
CA GLY A 111 -9.75 37.96 18.82
C GLY A 111 -10.93 37.37 18.03
N PHE A 112 -11.61 38.17 17.21
CA PHE A 112 -12.63 37.69 16.27
C PHE A 112 -12.50 38.43 14.94
N ALA A 113 -11.67 37.93 14.02
CA ALA A 113 -11.49 38.58 12.72
C ALA A 113 -12.77 38.45 11.87
N LEU A 114 -13.28 39.57 11.35
CA LEU A 114 -14.46 39.60 10.49
C LEU A 114 -14.09 39.12 9.08
N VAL A 115 -14.21 37.81 8.86
CA VAL A 115 -13.87 37.14 7.60
C VAL A 115 -15.05 36.39 7.01
N GLY A 116 -14.94 36.01 5.73
CA GLY A 116 -16.01 35.28 5.03
C GLY A 116 -17.34 36.04 5.09
N VAL A 117 -18.42 35.32 5.41
CA VAL A 117 -19.76 35.90 5.54
C VAL A 117 -19.90 36.91 6.69
N HIS A 118 -19.07 36.81 7.73
CA HIS A 118 -19.12 37.72 8.89
C HIS A 118 -18.61 39.13 8.56
N SER A 119 -17.82 39.29 7.50
CA SER A 119 -17.30 40.59 7.05
C SER A 119 -18.37 41.54 6.50
N ASN A 120 -19.54 41.01 6.13
CA ASN A 120 -20.59 41.78 5.44
C ASN A 120 -21.90 41.84 6.26
N LEU A 121 -21.86 41.48 7.53
CA LEU A 121 -23.02 41.56 8.44
C LEU A 121 -23.19 42.98 8.99
N SER A 122 -24.42 43.31 9.37
CA SER A 122 -24.68 44.54 10.12
C SER A 122 -24.24 44.35 11.56
N CYS A 123 -23.76 45.42 12.20
CA CYS A 123 -23.29 45.37 13.58
C CYS A 123 -24.36 44.82 14.55
N VAL A 124 -25.63 45.15 14.30
CA VAL A 124 -26.78 44.73 15.13
C VAL A 124 -27.15 43.25 14.95
N ASP A 125 -26.65 42.60 13.89
CA ASP A 125 -26.88 41.16 13.67
C ASP A 125 -26.07 40.34 14.68
N CYS A 126 -24.94 40.87 15.16
CA CYS A 126 -24.09 40.24 16.16
C CYS A 126 -24.26 40.90 17.54
N HIS A 127 -24.20 42.23 17.63
CA HIS A 127 -24.34 42.98 18.89
C HIS A 127 -25.80 43.30 19.19
N ILE A 128 -26.56 42.26 19.49
CA ILE A 128 -27.99 42.34 19.76
C ILE A 128 -28.24 43.18 21.02
N SER A 129 -28.86 44.34 20.84
CA SER A 129 -29.22 45.26 21.93
C SER A 129 -30.49 46.05 21.59
N ASP A 130 -31.21 46.48 22.63
CA ASP A 130 -32.50 47.18 22.47
C ASP A 130 -32.37 48.54 21.75
N ASN A 131 -31.19 49.17 21.81
CA ASN A 131 -30.94 50.49 21.24
C ASN A 131 -30.03 50.48 19.99
N GLY A 132 -29.54 49.31 19.57
CA GLY A 132 -28.66 49.15 18.39
C GLY A 132 -27.24 49.72 18.53
N ASN A 133 -26.92 50.39 19.64
CA ASN A 133 -25.65 51.08 19.87
C ASN A 133 -24.88 50.54 21.09
N THR A 134 -25.40 49.49 21.74
CA THR A 134 -24.73 48.88 22.90
C THR A 134 -23.89 47.70 22.41
N PHE A 135 -22.58 47.79 22.58
CA PHE A 135 -21.62 46.80 22.12
C PHE A 135 -21.09 45.97 23.29
N ASN A 136 -21.91 45.04 23.78
CA ASN A 136 -21.48 44.10 24.81
C ASN A 136 -20.42 43.13 24.24
N ARG A 137 -19.46 42.74 25.08
CA ARG A 137 -18.44 41.76 24.70
C ARG A 137 -19.09 40.39 24.49
N LEU A 138 -18.94 39.87 23.27
CA LEU A 138 -19.36 38.51 22.90
C LEU A 138 -18.18 37.55 23.10
N GLY A 139 -18.49 36.27 23.29
CA GLY A 139 -17.47 35.22 23.20
C GLY A 139 -17.01 35.04 21.75
N ASN A 140 -15.76 34.64 21.55
CA ASN A 140 -15.16 34.50 20.22
C ASN A 140 -15.18 33.07 19.66
N ASP A 141 -15.70 32.11 20.44
CA ASP A 141 -15.88 30.75 19.95
C ASP A 141 -17.13 30.69 19.05
N CYS A 142 -17.00 30.03 17.90
CA CYS A 142 -18.09 29.85 16.93
C CYS A 142 -19.39 29.36 17.60
N ILE A 143 -19.27 28.41 18.54
CA ILE A 143 -20.39 27.81 19.26
C ILE A 143 -21.15 28.81 20.14
N ASN A 144 -20.53 29.94 20.55
CA ASN A 144 -21.23 30.95 21.35
C ASN A 144 -22.37 31.61 20.59
N CYS A 145 -22.29 31.65 19.25
CA CYS A 145 -23.35 32.15 18.39
C CYS A 145 -24.12 31.01 17.71
N HIS A 146 -23.42 29.96 17.27
CA HIS A 146 -23.99 28.87 16.46
C HIS A 146 -24.40 27.63 17.25
N GLN A 147 -24.66 27.75 18.57
CA GLN A 147 -25.11 26.62 19.38
C GLN A 147 -26.43 26.03 18.90
N ALA A 148 -27.39 26.88 18.53
CA ALA A 148 -28.68 26.42 18.03
C ALA A 148 -28.53 25.63 16.72
N ASP A 149 -27.71 26.15 15.80
CA ASP A 149 -27.39 25.50 14.52
C ASP A 149 -26.70 24.15 14.76
N TYR A 150 -25.70 24.12 15.66
CA TYR A 150 -24.97 22.92 16.05
C TYR A 150 -25.91 21.82 16.57
N LEU A 151 -26.85 22.17 17.46
CA LEU A 151 -27.81 21.21 18.03
C LEU A 151 -28.91 20.78 17.04
N ALA A 152 -29.27 21.66 16.11
CA ALA A 152 -30.33 21.42 15.14
C ALA A 152 -29.88 20.62 13.91
N THR A 153 -28.58 20.59 13.61
CA THR A 153 -28.04 19.92 12.42
C THR A 153 -28.24 18.40 12.50
N LYS A 154 -28.79 17.82 11.42
CA LYS A 154 -29.10 16.38 11.29
C LYS A 154 -28.36 15.67 10.17
N SER A 155 -27.59 16.40 9.37
CA SER A 155 -26.86 15.84 8.22
C SER A 155 -25.55 16.61 8.01
N PRO A 156 -24.42 16.09 8.52
CA PRO A 156 -24.33 15.02 9.53
C PRO A 156 -24.86 15.45 10.91
N ASP A 157 -25.46 14.54 11.70
CA ASP A 157 -25.94 14.87 13.05
C ASP A 157 -24.75 15.00 14.02
N HIS A 158 -24.43 16.23 14.40
CA HIS A 158 -23.28 16.55 15.24
C HIS A 158 -23.40 15.95 16.65
N MET A 159 -24.63 15.86 17.19
CA MET A 159 -24.87 15.34 18.54
C MET A 159 -24.80 13.82 18.59
N LEU A 160 -25.37 13.15 17.58
CA LEU A 160 -25.30 11.70 17.48
C LEU A 160 -23.86 11.22 17.25
N SER A 161 -23.12 11.93 16.39
CA SER A 161 -21.74 11.58 16.03
C SER A 161 -20.70 12.04 17.06
N GLY A 162 -21.12 12.81 18.07
CA GLY A 162 -20.23 13.30 19.13
C GLY A 162 -19.14 14.26 18.63
N PHE A 163 -19.45 15.07 17.62
CA PHE A 163 -18.46 16.01 17.06
C PHE A 163 -18.02 17.08 18.05
N SER A 164 -16.85 17.65 17.76
CA SER A 164 -16.28 18.74 18.54
C SER A 164 -17.09 20.03 18.32
N ALA A 165 -17.15 20.87 19.37
CA ALA A 165 -17.64 22.24 19.24
C ALA A 165 -16.60 23.19 18.61
N ASN A 166 -15.39 22.69 18.32
CA ASN A 166 -14.36 23.42 17.60
C ASN A 166 -14.65 23.37 16.09
N CYS A 167 -15.52 24.28 15.63
CA CYS A 167 -16.12 24.23 14.29
C CYS A 167 -15.09 24.24 13.14
N VAL A 168 -13.93 24.87 13.33
CA VAL A 168 -12.89 25.00 12.29
C VAL A 168 -12.18 23.69 11.96
N GLU A 169 -12.41 22.62 12.73
CA GLU A 169 -11.96 21.28 12.38
C GLU A 169 -12.60 20.77 11.09
N CYS A 170 -13.83 21.23 10.78
CA CYS A 170 -14.58 20.78 9.61
C CYS A 170 -15.10 21.92 8.72
N HIS A 171 -15.40 23.10 9.30
CA HIS A 171 -16.01 24.22 8.59
C HIS A 171 -15.00 25.35 8.36
N ASP A 172 -14.86 25.77 7.11
CA ASP A 172 -13.98 26.87 6.74
C ASP A 172 -14.62 28.22 7.08
N PRO A 173 -14.03 29.05 7.97
CA PRO A 173 -14.54 30.39 8.28
C PRO A 173 -14.48 31.37 7.09
N LEU A 174 -13.72 31.06 6.04
CA LEU A 174 -13.68 31.83 4.80
C LEU A 174 -14.71 31.38 3.76
N GLY A 175 -15.35 30.23 3.98
CA GLY A 175 -16.32 29.63 3.08
C GLY A 175 -17.65 30.38 3.01
N PHE A 176 -18.39 30.17 1.92
CA PHE A 176 -19.75 30.67 1.76
C PHE A 176 -20.76 29.67 2.38
N GLY A 177 -20.75 29.55 3.71
CA GLY A 177 -21.68 28.71 4.48
C GLY A 177 -21.03 27.51 5.19
N TRP A 178 -21.84 26.53 5.58
CA TRP A 178 -21.44 25.39 6.43
C TRP A 178 -21.04 24.12 5.64
N ALA A 179 -20.97 24.18 4.31
CA ALA A 179 -20.55 23.03 3.52
C ALA A 179 -19.08 22.66 3.83
N THR A 180 -18.78 21.37 3.90
CA THR A 180 -17.44 20.86 4.15
C THR A 180 -17.03 19.88 3.06
N ASP A 181 -15.90 20.16 2.41
CA ASP A 181 -15.20 19.21 1.53
C ASP A 181 -14.08 18.48 2.31
N LEU A 182 -14.04 18.62 3.64
CA LEU A 182 -12.89 18.28 4.49
C LEU A 182 -13.01 16.91 5.18
N VAL A 183 -13.90 16.02 4.71
CA VAL A 183 -14.06 14.69 5.30
C VAL A 183 -13.07 13.71 4.69
N ASP A 184 -12.02 13.38 5.47
CA ASP A 184 -10.97 12.44 5.09
C ASP A 184 -11.50 10.99 5.03
N HIS A 185 -11.31 10.34 3.88
CA HIS A 185 -11.65 8.94 3.61
C HIS A 185 -10.42 8.13 3.18
N ASP A 186 -9.21 8.53 3.58
CA ASP A 186 -7.95 7.85 3.20
C ASP A 186 -7.93 6.35 3.56
N PHE A 187 -8.77 5.93 4.51
CA PHE A 187 -8.94 4.52 4.90
C PHE A 187 -9.91 3.72 4.00
N PHE A 188 -10.77 4.39 3.24
CA PHE A 188 -11.72 3.77 2.29
C PHE A 188 -11.83 4.64 1.03
N PRO A 189 -11.10 4.29 -0.05
CA PRO A 189 -11.07 5.11 -1.26
C PRO A 189 -12.46 5.25 -1.90
N LEU A 190 -12.95 6.48 -2.00
CA LEU A 190 -14.19 6.83 -2.71
C LEU A 190 -13.94 6.86 -4.23
N THR A 191 -13.66 5.70 -4.82
CA THR A 191 -13.38 5.56 -6.26
C THR A 191 -14.52 4.85 -6.99
N LEU A 192 -14.77 5.27 -8.23
CA LEU A 192 -15.76 4.71 -9.16
C LEU A 192 -17.13 4.46 -8.49
N GLY A 193 -17.51 3.19 -8.29
CA GLY A 193 -18.81 2.83 -7.72
C GLY A 193 -19.02 3.30 -6.27
N HIS A 194 -17.93 3.60 -5.56
CA HIS A 194 -17.94 4.13 -4.19
C HIS A 194 -17.82 5.66 -4.13
N ASP A 195 -17.64 6.34 -5.27
CA ASP A 195 -17.71 7.81 -5.35
C ASP A 195 -19.18 8.27 -5.27
N ILE A 196 -19.70 8.24 -4.05
CA ILE A 196 -21.10 8.50 -3.74
C ILE A 196 -21.20 9.79 -2.93
N GLY A 197 -21.79 10.83 -3.51
CA GLY A 197 -21.98 12.13 -2.85
C GLY A 197 -23.03 12.18 -1.73
N ASP A 198 -23.68 11.05 -1.40
CA ASP A 198 -24.66 10.94 -0.32
C ASP A 198 -24.15 10.02 0.80
N CYS A 199 -23.68 10.62 1.89
CA CYS A 199 -23.08 9.93 3.03
C CYS A 199 -24.02 8.86 3.62
N ALA A 200 -25.34 9.09 3.56
CA ALA A 200 -26.33 8.17 4.14
C ALA A 200 -26.41 6.83 3.40
N ARG A 201 -25.88 6.75 2.17
CA ARG A 201 -25.78 5.49 1.42
C ARG A 201 -24.80 4.51 2.05
N CYS A 202 -23.76 5.00 2.71
CA CYS A 202 -22.77 4.18 3.41
C CYS A 202 -23.02 4.18 4.93
N HIS A 203 -23.26 5.35 5.52
CA HIS A 203 -23.43 5.52 6.97
C HIS A 203 -24.90 5.38 7.40
N THR A 204 -25.45 4.18 7.22
CA THR A 204 -26.89 3.90 7.40
C THR A 204 -27.42 4.03 8.83
N THR A 205 -26.54 3.98 9.83
CA THR A 205 -26.90 4.03 11.26
C THR A 205 -26.90 5.44 11.84
N GLY A 206 -26.47 6.44 11.06
CA GLY A 206 -26.28 7.82 11.52
C GLY A 206 -25.02 8.07 12.36
N ASP A 207 -24.39 7.01 12.87
CA ASP A 207 -23.05 7.05 13.43
C ASP A 207 -22.04 6.85 12.29
N LEU A 208 -21.35 7.93 11.90
CA LEU A 208 -20.39 7.88 10.79
C LEU A 208 -19.19 6.95 11.09
N SER A 209 -18.90 6.66 12.36
CA SER A 209 -17.79 5.78 12.75
C SER A 209 -18.14 4.29 12.76
N ALA A 210 -19.43 3.96 12.70
CA ALA A 210 -19.91 2.58 12.85
C ALA A 210 -19.88 1.75 11.55
N VAL A 211 -19.71 2.39 10.38
CA VAL A 211 -19.66 1.67 9.12
C VAL A 211 -18.34 0.90 8.99
N SER A 212 -18.44 -0.35 8.60
CA SER A 212 -17.29 -1.24 8.37
C SER A 212 -16.66 -0.92 7.01
N PRO A 213 -15.34 -0.69 6.92
CA PRO A 213 -14.65 -0.48 5.64
C PRO A 213 -14.46 -1.79 4.85
N GLU A 214 -14.71 -2.94 5.46
CA GLU A 214 -14.55 -4.25 4.83
C GLU A 214 -15.60 -4.46 3.72
N CYS A 215 -15.11 -4.74 2.50
CA CYS A 215 -15.93 -4.95 1.30
C CYS A 215 -17.11 -5.90 1.54
N VAL A 216 -16.85 -7.04 2.20
CA VAL A 216 -17.82 -8.10 2.43
C VAL A 216 -19.00 -7.65 3.32
N SER A 217 -18.82 -6.63 4.17
CA SER A 217 -19.90 -6.14 5.04
C SER A 217 -21.11 -5.64 4.25
N CYS A 218 -20.88 -5.11 3.05
CA CYS A 218 -21.91 -4.68 2.10
C CYS A 218 -22.10 -5.68 0.95
N HIS A 219 -21.01 -6.29 0.47
CA HIS A 219 -21.03 -7.14 -0.72
C HIS A 219 -21.13 -8.65 -0.42
N GLN A 220 -21.58 -9.04 0.79
CA GLN A 220 -21.74 -10.45 1.15
C GLN A 220 -22.69 -11.20 0.21
N GLN A 221 -23.77 -10.54 -0.22
CA GLN A 221 -24.73 -11.13 -1.14
C GLN A 221 -24.12 -11.31 -2.53
N ASP A 222 -23.39 -10.31 -3.03
CA ASP A 222 -22.70 -10.38 -4.32
C ASP A 222 -21.67 -11.52 -4.32
N TYR A 223 -20.85 -11.60 -3.26
CA TYR A 223 -19.91 -12.70 -3.02
C TYR A 223 -20.60 -14.07 -3.09
N ASN A 224 -21.73 -14.24 -2.38
CA ASN A 224 -22.47 -15.51 -2.36
C ASN A 224 -23.18 -15.82 -3.69
N SER A 225 -23.50 -14.81 -4.49
CA SER A 225 -24.24 -14.95 -5.75
C SER A 225 -23.35 -15.16 -6.98
N THR A 226 -22.04 -14.92 -6.86
CA THR A 226 -21.13 -15.06 -7.98
C THR A 226 -20.97 -16.52 -8.37
N THR A 227 -21.06 -16.83 -9.67
CA THR A 227 -21.01 -18.21 -10.18
C THR A 227 -19.82 -18.50 -11.11
N ASN A 228 -19.06 -17.48 -11.51
CA ASN A 228 -17.93 -17.62 -12.43
C ASN A 228 -16.80 -16.63 -12.10
N PRO A 229 -15.80 -17.05 -11.30
CA PRO A 229 -15.77 -18.28 -10.50
C PRO A 229 -16.78 -18.24 -9.33
N ASN A 230 -17.21 -19.41 -8.82
CA ASN A 230 -18.07 -19.44 -7.64
C ASN A 230 -17.25 -19.21 -6.36
N HIS A 231 -17.26 -17.97 -5.87
CA HIS A 231 -16.46 -17.58 -4.70
C HIS A 231 -16.77 -18.42 -3.46
N ALA A 232 -18.05 -18.58 -3.13
CA ALA A 232 -18.48 -19.28 -1.93
C ALA A 232 -18.22 -20.80 -1.98
N ALA A 233 -18.50 -21.45 -3.11
CA ALA A 233 -18.34 -22.89 -3.25
C ALA A 233 -16.87 -23.31 -3.32
N SER A 234 -16.02 -22.49 -3.96
CA SER A 234 -14.58 -22.73 -4.05
C SER A 234 -13.80 -22.24 -2.81
N GLY A 235 -14.46 -21.60 -1.84
CA GLY A 235 -13.85 -21.17 -0.59
C GLY A 235 -12.84 -20.03 -0.75
N PHE A 236 -13.09 -19.11 -1.69
CA PHE A 236 -12.25 -17.94 -1.86
C PHE A 236 -12.26 -17.04 -0.61
N SER A 237 -11.25 -16.18 -0.49
CA SER A 237 -11.18 -15.23 0.64
C SER A 237 -12.24 -14.13 0.48
N THR A 238 -12.76 -13.62 1.60
CA THR A 238 -13.55 -12.39 1.65
C THR A 238 -12.69 -11.12 1.66
N ASP A 239 -11.36 -11.27 1.65
CA ASP A 239 -10.41 -10.18 1.39
C ASP A 239 -10.39 -9.88 -0.13
N CYS A 240 -11.38 -9.11 -0.57
CA CYS A 240 -11.58 -8.84 -1.99
C CYS A 240 -10.39 -8.12 -2.65
N ALA A 241 -9.67 -7.28 -1.90
CA ALA A 241 -8.55 -6.50 -2.40
C ALA A 241 -7.35 -7.36 -2.85
N SER A 242 -7.31 -8.63 -2.44
CA SER A 242 -6.32 -9.59 -2.93
C SER A 242 -6.46 -9.91 -4.42
N CYS A 243 -7.66 -9.73 -4.98
CA CYS A 243 -7.98 -10.09 -6.37
C CYS A 243 -8.70 -8.98 -7.15
N HIS A 244 -9.34 -8.01 -6.48
CA HIS A 244 -10.11 -6.97 -7.14
C HIS A 244 -9.58 -5.59 -6.76
N THR A 245 -9.66 -4.66 -7.70
CA THR A 245 -9.38 -3.24 -7.46
C THR A 245 -10.64 -2.42 -7.70
N THR A 246 -10.78 -1.29 -7.01
CA THR A 246 -11.83 -0.30 -7.30
C THR A 246 -11.40 0.70 -8.37
N ASP A 247 -10.12 0.72 -8.77
CA ASP A 247 -9.56 1.57 -9.82
C ASP A 247 -8.45 0.80 -10.58
N PRO A 248 -8.56 0.58 -11.91
CA PRO A 248 -9.53 1.15 -12.86
C PRO A 248 -10.91 0.48 -12.90
N GLY A 249 -11.13 -0.58 -12.11
CA GLY A 249 -12.45 -1.21 -12.00
C GLY A 249 -12.41 -2.62 -11.44
N TRP A 250 -13.58 -3.13 -11.05
CA TRP A 250 -13.75 -4.41 -10.36
C TRP A 250 -13.46 -5.65 -11.23
N THR A 251 -13.63 -5.53 -12.55
CA THR A 251 -13.45 -6.62 -13.51
C THR A 251 -12.50 -6.21 -14.63
N PRO A 252 -11.56 -7.08 -15.06
CA PRO A 252 -11.29 -8.42 -14.52
C PRO A 252 -10.59 -8.39 -13.15
N ALA A 253 -10.61 -9.51 -12.44
CA ALA A 253 -9.78 -9.68 -11.26
C ALA A 253 -8.29 -9.63 -11.62
N THR A 254 -7.46 -9.06 -10.75
CA THR A 254 -5.99 -9.05 -10.83
C THR A 254 -5.42 -10.40 -10.42
N PHE A 255 -5.82 -11.46 -11.12
CA PHE A 255 -5.35 -12.82 -10.91
C PHE A 255 -4.26 -13.15 -11.94
N ASP A 256 -3.05 -13.44 -11.48
CA ASP A 256 -1.93 -13.84 -12.33
C ASP A 256 -2.00 -15.33 -12.68
N HIS A 257 -2.76 -15.65 -13.73
CA HIS A 257 -2.91 -17.01 -14.22
C HIS A 257 -1.65 -17.50 -14.95
N ASP A 258 -0.96 -16.63 -15.68
CA ASP A 258 0.15 -17.01 -16.56
C ASP A 258 1.43 -17.33 -15.78
N ALA A 259 1.68 -16.68 -14.64
CA ALA A 259 2.87 -16.96 -13.84
C ALA A 259 2.74 -18.21 -12.97
N GLN A 260 1.51 -18.60 -12.62
CA GLN A 260 1.26 -19.71 -11.69
C GLN A 260 0.69 -20.96 -12.37
N PHE A 261 0.02 -20.80 -13.51
CA PHE A 261 -0.74 -21.85 -14.20
C PHE A 261 -0.59 -21.73 -15.73
N PHE A 262 -1.43 -22.44 -16.47
CA PHE A 262 -1.42 -22.45 -17.94
C PHE A 262 -1.59 -21.04 -18.53
N PRO A 263 -0.75 -20.57 -19.47
CA PRO A 263 -0.82 -19.19 -19.94
C PRO A 263 -2.07 -18.94 -20.81
N ILE A 264 -2.96 -18.08 -20.34
CA ILE A 264 -4.21 -17.68 -21.03
C ILE A 264 -4.23 -16.19 -21.40
N TYR A 265 -3.40 -15.36 -20.76
CA TYR A 265 -3.26 -13.94 -21.06
C TYR A 265 -2.02 -13.63 -21.94
N SER A 266 -1.31 -14.67 -22.36
CA SER A 266 -0.16 -14.63 -23.27
C SER A 266 -0.14 -15.86 -24.18
N GLY A 267 0.87 -15.94 -25.06
CA GLY A 267 1.00 -17.05 -26.01
C GLY A 267 -0.14 -17.15 -27.02
N SER A 268 -0.38 -18.37 -27.52
CA SER A 268 -1.36 -18.68 -28.56
C SER A 268 -2.82 -18.54 -28.10
N HIS A 269 -3.08 -18.58 -26.79
CA HIS A 269 -4.41 -18.54 -26.20
C HIS A 269 -4.84 -17.15 -25.72
N ASN A 270 -3.95 -16.15 -25.82
CA ASN A 270 -4.24 -14.78 -25.42
C ASN A 270 -5.46 -14.21 -26.16
N GLY A 271 -6.41 -13.69 -25.39
CA GLY A 271 -7.60 -13.00 -25.90
C GLY A 271 -8.60 -13.89 -26.63
N GLN A 272 -8.45 -15.22 -26.57
CA GLN A 272 -9.40 -16.14 -27.20
C GLN A 272 -10.70 -16.30 -26.39
N TRP A 273 -10.62 -16.08 -25.07
CA TRP A 273 -11.73 -16.33 -24.14
C TRP A 273 -11.77 -15.30 -23.02
N SER A 274 -12.90 -15.23 -22.34
CA SER A 274 -13.14 -14.24 -21.28
C SER A 274 -13.74 -14.83 -20.01
N ALA A 275 -14.22 -16.08 -20.05
CA ALA A 275 -14.80 -16.75 -18.89
C ALA A 275 -13.91 -17.90 -18.45
N CYS A 276 -13.69 -18.02 -17.13
CA CYS A 276 -12.92 -19.12 -16.56
C CYS A 276 -13.57 -20.48 -16.91
N THR A 277 -14.91 -20.51 -16.98
CA THR A 277 -15.69 -21.70 -17.37
C THR A 277 -15.52 -22.14 -18.82
N ASP A 278 -14.88 -21.34 -19.68
CA ASP A 278 -14.60 -21.74 -21.06
C ASP A 278 -13.59 -22.91 -21.10
N CYS A 279 -12.67 -22.94 -20.12
CA CYS A 279 -11.71 -24.03 -19.92
C CYS A 279 -12.08 -24.90 -18.70
N HIS A 280 -12.55 -24.30 -17.61
CA HIS A 280 -12.87 -25.00 -16.37
C HIS A 280 -14.33 -25.44 -16.33
N THR A 281 -14.57 -26.71 -16.65
CA THR A 281 -15.92 -27.26 -16.82
C THR A 281 -16.68 -27.44 -15.50
N ASN A 282 -15.99 -27.35 -14.36
CA ASN A 282 -16.59 -27.37 -13.05
C ASN A 282 -16.41 -26.01 -12.34
N PRO A 283 -17.47 -25.22 -12.15
CA PRO A 283 -17.39 -23.90 -11.51
C PRO A 283 -17.08 -23.95 -10.01
N ASN A 284 -17.11 -25.13 -9.38
CA ASN A 284 -16.77 -25.32 -7.97
C ASN A 284 -15.37 -25.92 -7.77
N ASP A 285 -14.74 -26.45 -8.83
CA ASP A 285 -13.43 -27.11 -8.78
C ASP A 285 -12.64 -26.78 -10.06
N PHE A 286 -11.82 -25.74 -9.95
CA PHE A 286 -10.99 -25.26 -11.05
C PHE A 286 -9.79 -26.19 -11.34
N SER A 287 -9.56 -27.27 -10.59
CA SER A 287 -8.63 -28.32 -11.01
C SER A 287 -9.17 -29.14 -12.19
N VAL A 288 -10.48 -29.09 -12.43
CA VAL A 288 -11.13 -29.75 -13.56
C VAL A 288 -11.16 -28.80 -14.75
N PHE A 289 -10.46 -29.16 -15.83
CA PHE A 289 -10.38 -28.37 -17.06
C PHE A 289 -10.54 -29.26 -18.30
N THR A 290 -10.74 -28.63 -19.46
CA THR A 290 -10.78 -29.33 -20.75
C THR A 290 -9.99 -28.62 -21.83
N CYS A 291 -9.15 -29.37 -22.54
CA CYS A 291 -8.51 -28.93 -23.78
C CYS A 291 -9.30 -29.46 -24.99
N THR A 292 -9.86 -30.66 -24.84
CA THR A 292 -10.57 -31.42 -25.89
C THR A 292 -11.93 -30.84 -26.25
N GLY A 293 -12.44 -29.88 -25.46
CA GLY A 293 -13.63 -29.10 -25.81
C GLY A 293 -13.42 -28.20 -27.04
N CYS A 294 -12.18 -27.72 -27.26
CA CYS A 294 -11.83 -26.88 -28.41
C CYS A 294 -10.90 -27.61 -29.39
N HIS A 295 -9.93 -28.38 -28.89
CA HIS A 295 -9.02 -29.18 -29.71
C HIS A 295 -9.64 -30.53 -30.01
N VAL A 296 -10.40 -30.59 -31.10
CA VAL A 296 -11.24 -31.74 -31.44
C VAL A 296 -10.50 -32.84 -32.22
N ASN A 297 -10.85 -34.09 -31.93
CA ASN A 297 -10.48 -35.27 -32.72
C ASN A 297 -11.43 -35.41 -33.94
N PRO A 298 -10.95 -35.72 -35.16
CA PRO A 298 -9.61 -36.23 -35.51
C PRO A 298 -8.57 -35.20 -35.95
N GLN A 299 -8.85 -33.90 -35.83
CA GLN A 299 -7.93 -32.85 -36.26
C GLN A 299 -6.60 -32.94 -35.50
N THR A 300 -6.65 -33.09 -34.18
CA THR A 300 -5.45 -33.31 -33.35
C THR A 300 -4.71 -34.61 -33.68
N ASP A 301 -5.40 -35.70 -34.01
CA ASP A 301 -4.74 -36.97 -34.36
C ASP A 301 -3.83 -36.82 -35.60
N GLY A 302 -4.25 -35.96 -36.53
CA GLY A 302 -3.47 -35.61 -37.72
C GLY A 302 -2.08 -35.08 -37.38
N ASP A 303 -2.02 -34.13 -36.45
CA ASP A 303 -0.81 -33.44 -36.02
C ASP A 303 0.07 -34.29 -35.09
N HIS A 304 -0.52 -35.26 -34.39
CA HIS A 304 0.18 -36.17 -33.47
C HIS A 304 0.51 -37.54 -34.09
N ASN A 305 0.38 -37.68 -35.43
CA ASN A 305 0.69 -38.93 -36.12
C ASN A 305 2.15 -39.35 -35.91
N GLY A 306 2.34 -40.54 -35.36
CA GLY A 306 3.67 -41.08 -35.09
C GLY A 306 4.31 -40.57 -33.80
N MET A 307 3.60 -39.77 -32.99
CA MET A 307 4.04 -39.41 -31.65
C MET A 307 3.76 -40.59 -30.69
N PRO A 308 4.80 -41.22 -30.12
CA PRO A 308 4.62 -42.30 -29.14
C PRO A 308 3.88 -41.78 -27.91
N GLY A 309 2.96 -42.57 -27.36
CA GLY A 309 2.23 -42.22 -26.14
C GLY A 309 1.20 -41.09 -26.25
N TYR A 310 0.84 -40.61 -27.46
CA TYR A 310 -0.26 -39.67 -27.63
C TYR A 310 -1.58 -40.25 -27.10
N VAL A 311 -2.21 -39.52 -26.19
CA VAL A 311 -3.54 -39.83 -25.64
C VAL A 311 -4.40 -38.59 -25.74
N TYR A 312 -5.58 -38.73 -26.36
CA TYR A 312 -6.56 -37.65 -26.50
C TYR A 312 -7.32 -37.41 -25.18
N GLU A 313 -6.64 -36.81 -24.21
CA GLU A 313 -7.13 -36.53 -22.86
C GLU A 313 -6.48 -35.23 -22.35
N SER A 314 -7.25 -34.38 -21.64
CA SER A 314 -6.83 -33.00 -21.32
C SER A 314 -5.60 -32.92 -20.42
N ASN A 315 -5.45 -33.81 -19.43
CA ASN A 315 -4.26 -33.84 -18.57
C ASN A 315 -3.02 -34.30 -19.34
N ALA A 316 -3.16 -35.27 -20.24
CA ALA A 316 -2.08 -35.68 -21.14
C ALA A 316 -1.66 -34.53 -22.07
N CYS A 317 -2.62 -33.80 -22.65
CA CYS A 317 -2.34 -32.63 -23.47
C CYS A 317 -1.57 -31.56 -22.67
N LEU A 318 -2.00 -31.24 -21.45
CA LEU A 318 -1.35 -30.23 -20.60
C LEU A 318 0.10 -30.63 -20.24
N ALA A 319 0.35 -31.91 -19.99
CA ALA A 319 1.68 -32.40 -19.68
C ALA A 319 2.68 -32.21 -20.85
N CYS A 320 2.22 -32.44 -22.08
CA CYS A 320 3.04 -32.23 -23.28
C CYS A 320 3.06 -30.76 -23.74
N HIS A 321 2.00 -30.00 -23.47
CA HIS A 321 1.85 -28.61 -23.91
C HIS A 321 1.60 -27.69 -22.70
N PRO A 322 2.57 -27.57 -21.76
CA PRO A 322 2.38 -26.77 -20.55
C PRO A 322 2.15 -25.29 -20.84
N ASN A 323 2.61 -24.81 -22.00
CA ASN A 323 2.46 -23.42 -22.46
C ASN A 323 1.38 -23.26 -23.54
N GLY A 324 0.70 -24.34 -23.93
CA GLY A 324 -0.30 -24.33 -25.00
C GLY A 324 0.26 -24.05 -26.40
N ASP A 325 1.57 -24.20 -26.59
CA ASP A 325 2.23 -24.09 -27.88
C ASP A 325 2.13 -25.40 -28.68
N ALA A 326 2.21 -25.31 -30.00
CA ALA A 326 2.16 -26.50 -30.86
C ALA A 326 3.47 -27.33 -30.81
N PHE A 327 4.55 -26.75 -30.31
CA PHE A 327 5.84 -27.43 -30.15
C PHE A 327 5.89 -28.04 -28.76
N GLY A 328 5.50 -29.31 -28.66
CA GLY A 328 5.41 -30.03 -27.39
C GLY A 328 6.73 -30.10 -26.59
N PHE A 329 6.60 -30.59 -25.37
CA PHE A 329 7.63 -30.74 -24.35
C PHE A 329 8.92 -31.42 -24.83
N ASP A 330 10.07 -30.80 -24.52
CA ASP A 330 11.40 -31.33 -24.86
C ASP A 330 12.08 -31.95 -23.63
N HIS A 331 12.17 -33.28 -23.59
CA HIS A 331 12.86 -34.01 -22.53
C HIS A 331 14.34 -33.62 -22.36
N ASN A 332 15.01 -33.09 -23.39
CA ASN A 332 16.40 -32.64 -23.27
C ASN A 332 16.56 -31.41 -22.36
N THR A 333 15.46 -30.76 -22.01
CA THR A 333 15.46 -29.61 -21.09
C THR A 333 15.20 -30.01 -19.63
N THR A 334 15.03 -31.31 -19.37
CA THR A 334 14.70 -31.86 -18.06
C THR A 334 15.92 -32.51 -17.38
N ASP A 335 15.77 -32.87 -16.11
CA ASP A 335 16.78 -33.61 -15.35
C ASP A 335 16.99 -35.06 -15.86
N PHE A 336 16.15 -35.55 -16.76
CA PHE A 336 16.31 -36.86 -17.41
C PHE A 336 16.15 -36.75 -18.94
N PRO A 337 17.21 -36.33 -19.65
CA PRO A 337 17.23 -36.35 -21.12
C PRO A 337 17.12 -37.77 -21.66
N LEU A 338 16.16 -38.03 -22.54
CA LEU A 338 15.99 -39.35 -23.15
C LEU A 338 17.14 -39.62 -24.13
N GLN A 339 18.12 -40.41 -23.68
CA GLN A 339 19.27 -40.84 -24.47
C GLN A 339 19.37 -42.36 -24.54
N GLY A 340 20.12 -42.85 -25.52
CA GLY A 340 20.40 -44.28 -25.65
C GLY A 340 19.15 -45.15 -25.79
N GLY A 341 19.04 -46.17 -24.95
CA GLY A 341 17.93 -47.12 -24.94
C GLY A 341 16.59 -46.52 -24.49
N HIS A 342 16.60 -45.33 -23.88
CA HIS A 342 15.37 -44.63 -23.47
C HIS A 342 14.76 -43.80 -24.60
N VAL A 343 15.47 -43.60 -25.71
CA VAL A 343 14.94 -42.90 -26.88
C VAL A 343 13.78 -43.69 -27.48
N GLY A 344 12.58 -43.12 -27.42
CA GLY A 344 11.36 -43.75 -27.95
C GLY A 344 10.63 -44.67 -26.98
N ALA A 345 11.00 -44.67 -25.69
CA ALA A 345 10.19 -45.27 -24.64
C ALA A 345 8.76 -44.70 -24.66
N ASN A 346 7.76 -45.52 -24.39
CA ASN A 346 6.38 -45.03 -24.31
C ASN A 346 6.21 -44.19 -23.03
N CYS A 347 5.49 -43.08 -23.12
CA CYS A 347 5.27 -42.18 -21.98
C CYS A 347 4.73 -42.92 -20.75
N THR A 348 3.81 -43.87 -20.95
CA THR A 348 3.20 -44.66 -19.87
C THR A 348 4.15 -45.63 -19.19
N GLU A 349 5.30 -45.95 -19.79
CA GLU A 349 6.32 -46.80 -19.17
C GLU A 349 6.98 -46.08 -17.99
N CYS A 350 7.09 -44.74 -18.05
CA CYS A 350 7.67 -43.91 -16.99
C CYS A 350 6.60 -43.14 -16.19
N HIS A 351 5.51 -42.73 -16.85
CA HIS A 351 4.48 -41.84 -16.31
C HIS A 351 3.15 -42.55 -16.00
N ALA A 352 3.20 -43.84 -15.67
CA ALA A 352 2.00 -44.63 -15.32
C ALA A 352 1.17 -44.02 -14.17
N ASN A 353 1.81 -43.30 -13.26
CA ASN A 353 1.18 -42.64 -12.11
C ASN A 353 1.10 -41.10 -12.25
N GLY A 354 1.28 -40.59 -13.47
CA GLY A 354 1.32 -39.16 -13.78
C GLY A 354 2.70 -38.66 -14.23
N TYR A 355 2.75 -37.40 -14.65
CA TYR A 355 3.94 -36.78 -15.27
C TYR A 355 4.87 -36.06 -14.27
N ALA A 356 4.40 -35.79 -13.06
CA ALA A 356 5.18 -35.14 -12.02
C ALA A 356 5.83 -36.17 -11.08
N GLY A 357 7.09 -35.94 -10.71
CA GLY A 357 7.79 -36.73 -9.70
C GLY A 357 8.21 -38.13 -10.13
N THR A 358 8.28 -38.39 -11.45
CA THR A 358 8.86 -39.64 -11.97
C THR A 358 10.32 -39.77 -11.50
N PRO A 359 10.70 -40.87 -10.84
CA PRO A 359 12.07 -41.07 -10.38
C PRO A 359 13.06 -41.13 -11.55
N THR A 360 14.27 -40.59 -11.34
CA THR A 360 15.34 -40.55 -12.36
C THR A 360 16.47 -41.55 -12.07
N ASN A 361 16.43 -42.24 -10.93
CA ASN A 361 17.41 -43.24 -10.55
C ASN A 361 17.15 -44.56 -11.29
N CYS A 362 18.23 -45.19 -11.77
CA CYS A 362 18.17 -46.41 -12.59
C CYS A 362 17.41 -47.54 -11.88
N ASP A 363 17.68 -47.72 -10.59
CA ASP A 363 17.15 -48.80 -9.77
C ASP A 363 15.65 -48.62 -9.45
N ALA A 364 15.07 -47.42 -9.58
CA ALA A 364 13.62 -47.26 -9.43
C ALA A 364 12.83 -48.01 -10.51
N CYS A 365 13.43 -48.22 -11.69
CA CYS A 365 12.80 -48.93 -12.81
C CYS A 365 13.45 -50.30 -13.06
N HIS A 366 14.77 -50.40 -12.94
CA HIS A 366 15.56 -51.58 -13.29
C HIS A 366 15.92 -52.46 -12.09
N MET A 367 15.20 -52.36 -10.97
CA MET A 367 15.43 -53.21 -9.79
C MET A 367 15.24 -54.70 -10.10
N ASP A 368 14.27 -55.03 -10.96
CA ASP A 368 14.02 -56.42 -11.36
C ASP A 368 15.17 -56.97 -12.21
N ASP A 369 15.73 -56.16 -13.11
CA ASP A 369 16.93 -56.50 -13.89
C ASP A 369 18.15 -56.71 -12.98
N TYR A 370 18.34 -55.79 -12.02
CA TYR A 370 19.40 -55.88 -11.01
C TYR A 370 19.30 -57.19 -10.20
N ASN A 371 18.10 -57.51 -9.70
CA ASN A 371 17.87 -58.72 -8.91
C ASN A 371 17.94 -60.01 -9.75
N GLY A 372 17.58 -59.94 -11.03
CA GLY A 372 17.55 -61.07 -11.96
C GLY A 372 18.91 -61.41 -12.59
N THR A 373 19.90 -60.52 -12.51
CA THR A 373 21.21 -60.75 -13.12
C THR A 373 22.02 -61.78 -12.33
N THR A 374 22.55 -62.80 -13.02
CA THR A 374 23.26 -63.94 -12.40
C THR A 374 24.76 -63.99 -12.67
N ASN A 375 25.28 -63.20 -13.61
CA ASN A 375 26.70 -63.16 -13.94
C ASN A 375 27.13 -61.76 -14.45
N PRO A 376 27.76 -60.93 -13.60
CA PRO A 376 27.92 -61.14 -12.17
C PRO A 376 26.58 -61.10 -11.42
N ASN A 377 26.44 -61.86 -10.32
CA ASN A 377 25.21 -61.79 -9.52
C ASN A 377 25.23 -60.51 -8.67
N HIS A 378 24.48 -59.50 -9.11
CA HIS A 378 24.47 -58.17 -8.50
C HIS A 378 23.93 -58.22 -7.06
N SER A 379 22.73 -58.78 -6.88
CA SER A 379 22.07 -58.88 -5.58
C SER A 379 22.82 -59.79 -4.61
N GLY A 380 23.32 -60.93 -5.10
CA GLY A 380 24.05 -61.92 -4.31
C GLY A 380 25.39 -61.39 -3.79
N ALA A 381 26.14 -60.67 -4.63
CA ALA A 381 27.42 -60.06 -4.27
C ALA A 381 27.30 -58.65 -3.68
N GLN A 382 26.07 -58.17 -3.48
CA GLN A 382 25.78 -56.86 -2.87
C GLN A 382 26.44 -55.69 -3.61
N PHE A 383 26.42 -55.71 -4.95
CA PHE A 383 26.88 -54.58 -5.75
C PHE A 383 26.05 -53.30 -5.45
N PRO A 384 26.61 -52.09 -5.66
CA PRO A 384 25.86 -50.85 -5.45
C PRO A 384 24.75 -50.69 -6.50
N THR A 385 23.66 -50.02 -6.12
CA THR A 385 22.57 -49.63 -7.04
C THR A 385 22.86 -48.34 -7.79
N ASP A 386 24.04 -47.74 -7.59
CA ASP A 386 24.57 -46.66 -8.43
C ASP A 386 25.06 -47.24 -9.76
N CYS A 387 24.09 -47.56 -10.64
CA CYS A 387 24.33 -48.29 -11.87
C CYS A 387 25.32 -47.56 -12.81
N ALA A 388 25.38 -46.22 -12.74
CA ALA A 388 26.25 -45.39 -13.57
C ALA A 388 27.75 -45.64 -13.33
N GLN A 389 28.12 -46.33 -12.25
CA GLN A 389 29.49 -46.75 -11.99
C GLN A 389 29.99 -47.79 -13.00
N CYS A 390 29.09 -48.61 -13.55
CA CYS A 390 29.43 -49.72 -14.44
C CYS A 390 28.64 -49.68 -15.76
N HIS A 391 27.47 -49.06 -15.79
CA HIS A 391 26.58 -49.05 -16.96
C HIS A 391 26.30 -47.62 -17.43
N ASN A 392 25.73 -47.50 -18.63
CA ASN A 392 25.29 -46.23 -19.18
C ASN A 392 23.95 -46.40 -19.89
N GLU A 393 23.30 -45.28 -20.19
CA GLU A 393 21.95 -45.22 -20.78
C GLU A 393 21.88 -45.78 -22.20
N THR A 394 23.00 -46.02 -22.89
CA THR A 394 23.00 -46.59 -24.24
C THR A 394 22.74 -48.08 -24.23
N ALA A 395 23.38 -48.82 -23.33
CA ALA A 395 23.21 -50.27 -23.20
C ALA A 395 23.74 -50.79 -21.86
N TRP A 396 23.07 -51.82 -21.33
CA TRP A 396 23.54 -52.56 -20.14
C TRP A 396 24.80 -53.41 -20.41
N THR A 397 25.03 -53.84 -21.65
CA THR A 397 26.17 -54.68 -22.02
C THR A 397 26.95 -54.12 -23.22
N PRO A 398 28.30 -54.17 -23.18
CA PRO A 398 29.15 -54.54 -22.05
C PRO A 398 29.16 -53.48 -20.94
N ALA A 399 29.45 -53.88 -19.70
CA ALA A 399 29.69 -52.93 -18.61
C ALA A 399 31.05 -52.22 -18.80
N ASN A 400 31.12 -50.95 -18.41
CA ASN A 400 32.34 -50.14 -18.35
C ASN A 400 33.13 -50.43 -17.06
N PHE A 401 33.48 -51.71 -16.86
CA PHE A 401 34.23 -52.17 -15.69
C PHE A 401 35.68 -52.49 -16.06
N ASP A 402 36.62 -51.80 -15.41
CA ASP A 402 38.05 -51.95 -15.65
C ASP A 402 38.65 -52.97 -14.67
N HIS A 403 38.67 -54.24 -15.08
CA HIS A 403 39.23 -55.32 -14.26
C HIS A 403 40.76 -55.29 -14.22
N ASP A 404 41.44 -54.92 -15.31
CA ASP A 404 42.90 -55.05 -15.45
C ASP A 404 43.67 -54.00 -14.64
N ASN A 405 43.14 -52.77 -14.52
CA ASN A 405 43.79 -51.74 -13.72
C ASN A 405 43.46 -51.84 -12.22
N GLN A 406 42.35 -52.48 -11.87
CA GLN A 406 41.89 -52.58 -10.47
C GLN A 406 42.24 -53.93 -9.83
N TYR A 407 42.34 -55.00 -10.63
CA TYR A 407 42.49 -56.39 -10.20
C TYR A 407 43.42 -57.17 -11.13
N PHE A 408 43.41 -58.51 -11.03
CA PHE A 408 44.23 -59.39 -11.86
C PHE A 408 43.93 -59.19 -13.36
N PRO A 409 44.93 -59.03 -14.24
CA PRO A 409 44.68 -58.75 -15.65
C PRO A 409 44.09 -59.97 -16.37
N ILE A 410 42.87 -59.80 -16.89
CA ILE A 410 42.12 -60.82 -17.67
C ILE A 410 41.82 -60.37 -19.10
N TYR A 411 41.89 -59.07 -19.37
CA TYR A 411 41.75 -58.48 -20.71
C TYR A 411 43.12 -58.13 -21.34
N SER A 412 44.21 -58.50 -20.68
CA SER A 412 45.60 -58.33 -21.11
C SER A 412 46.49 -59.44 -20.52
N GLY A 413 47.77 -59.47 -20.92
CA GLY A 413 48.72 -60.50 -20.47
C GLY A 413 48.40 -61.92 -21.00
N ASN A 414 48.92 -62.93 -20.30
CA ASN A 414 48.81 -64.34 -20.73
C ASN A 414 47.40 -64.94 -20.63
N HIS A 415 46.47 -64.27 -19.94
CA HIS A 415 45.08 -64.72 -19.74
C HIS A 415 44.08 -64.00 -20.66
N ASN A 416 44.56 -63.12 -21.53
CA ASN A 416 43.70 -62.32 -22.41
C ASN A 416 42.90 -63.18 -23.39
N GLY A 417 41.57 -63.06 -23.34
CA GLY A 417 40.66 -63.69 -24.28
C GLY A 417 40.36 -65.16 -24.00
N GLU A 418 40.85 -65.69 -22.88
CA GLU A 418 40.64 -67.09 -22.48
C GLU A 418 39.22 -67.31 -21.93
N TRP A 419 38.62 -66.29 -21.29
CA TRP A 419 37.33 -66.40 -20.61
C TRP A 419 36.45 -65.16 -20.79
N ASN A 420 35.14 -65.35 -20.70
CA ASN A 420 34.14 -64.28 -20.84
C ASN A 420 33.07 -64.31 -19.73
N THR A 421 33.25 -65.13 -18.68
CA THR A 421 32.34 -65.22 -17.54
C THR A 421 33.10 -65.05 -16.23
N CYS A 422 32.54 -64.28 -15.30
CA CYS A 422 33.18 -64.03 -14.01
C CYS A 422 33.35 -65.35 -13.21
N SER A 423 32.42 -66.29 -13.37
CA SER A 423 32.46 -67.62 -12.76
C SER A 423 33.60 -68.52 -13.26
N SER A 424 34.33 -68.13 -14.30
CA SER A 424 35.52 -68.85 -14.77
C SER A 424 36.65 -68.83 -13.75
N CYS A 425 36.77 -67.73 -12.98
CA CYS A 425 37.78 -67.58 -11.94
C CYS A 425 37.17 -67.45 -10.54
N HIS A 426 36.01 -66.80 -10.43
CA HIS A 426 35.33 -66.58 -9.16
C HIS A 426 34.37 -67.73 -8.85
N THR A 427 34.71 -68.53 -7.83
CA THR A 427 34.00 -69.78 -7.54
C THR A 427 32.74 -69.59 -6.72
N ASN A 428 32.52 -68.38 -6.20
CA ASN A 428 31.31 -67.99 -5.49
C ASN A 428 30.65 -66.79 -6.18
N SER A 429 29.45 -66.98 -6.72
CA SER A 429 28.69 -65.92 -7.38
C SER A 429 28.23 -64.81 -6.41
N ASN A 430 28.20 -65.07 -5.11
CA ASN A 430 27.77 -64.11 -4.09
C ASN A 430 28.95 -63.46 -3.37
N ASP A 431 30.19 -63.84 -3.68
CA ASP A 431 31.39 -63.27 -3.09
C ASP A 431 32.55 -63.38 -4.08
N TYR A 432 32.71 -62.32 -4.88
CA TYR A 432 33.77 -62.22 -5.89
C TYR A 432 35.17 -62.05 -5.26
N SER A 433 35.31 -61.94 -3.93
CA SER A 433 36.62 -62.08 -3.28
C SER A 433 37.11 -63.53 -3.26
N VAL A 434 36.21 -64.51 -3.48
CA VAL A 434 36.54 -65.92 -3.55
C VAL A 434 36.85 -66.30 -5.00
N PHE A 435 38.12 -66.59 -5.26
CA PHE A 435 38.63 -66.99 -6.58
C PHE A 435 39.50 -68.24 -6.49
N SER A 436 39.74 -68.89 -7.62
CA SER A 436 40.67 -70.01 -7.67
C SER A 436 41.51 -70.06 -8.94
N CYS A 437 42.83 -69.94 -8.79
CA CYS A 437 43.81 -70.15 -9.86
C CYS A 437 43.98 -71.65 -10.14
N ILE A 438 43.92 -72.46 -9.08
CA ILE A 438 44.21 -73.90 -9.12
C ILE A 438 43.11 -74.75 -9.78
N ILE A 439 42.00 -74.12 -10.21
CA ILE A 439 41.01 -74.81 -11.07
C ILE A 439 41.59 -75.06 -12.47
N CYS A 440 42.45 -74.15 -12.94
CA CYS A 440 43.13 -74.27 -14.22
C CYS A 440 44.61 -74.69 -14.06
N HIS A 441 45.20 -74.38 -12.90
CA HIS A 441 46.56 -74.74 -12.51
C HIS A 441 46.53 -75.86 -11.44
N ASP A 442 46.00 -77.03 -11.82
CA ASP A 442 45.64 -78.11 -10.88
C ASP A 442 46.75 -79.15 -10.64
N ASP A 443 47.82 -79.14 -11.44
CA ASP A 443 48.97 -80.03 -11.27
C ASP A 443 49.92 -79.53 -10.15
N GLU A 444 49.58 -79.90 -8.91
CA GLU A 444 50.36 -79.55 -7.72
C GLU A 444 51.82 -80.04 -7.80
N ALA A 445 52.07 -81.21 -8.40
CA ALA A 445 53.41 -81.78 -8.48
C ALA A 445 54.29 -80.98 -9.44
N GLN A 446 53.76 -80.66 -10.63
CA GLN A 446 54.47 -79.83 -11.60
C GLN A 446 54.75 -78.43 -11.05
N LEU A 447 53.77 -77.80 -10.39
CA LEU A 447 53.97 -76.48 -9.78
C LEU A 447 54.95 -76.52 -8.62
N ALA A 448 54.95 -77.57 -7.80
CA ALA A 448 55.95 -77.72 -6.73
C ALA A 448 57.37 -77.87 -7.30
N ASP A 449 57.52 -78.57 -8.42
CA ASP A 449 58.80 -78.72 -9.12
C ASP A 449 59.27 -77.38 -9.70
N ASP A 450 58.38 -76.61 -10.33
CA ASP A 450 58.68 -75.27 -10.88
C ASP A 450 59.08 -74.26 -9.80
N HIS A 451 58.63 -74.46 -8.54
CA HIS A 451 58.96 -73.63 -7.39
C HIS A 451 60.01 -74.28 -6.44
N SER A 452 60.75 -75.29 -6.92
CA SER A 452 61.74 -76.04 -6.13
C SER A 452 62.98 -75.19 -5.75
N GLY A 453 62.80 -74.32 -4.76
CA GLY A 453 63.79 -73.35 -4.32
C GLY A 453 63.19 -72.12 -3.63
N GLU A 454 61.89 -71.90 -3.80
CA GLU A 454 61.16 -70.78 -3.21
C GLU A 454 60.76 -71.09 -1.76
N ASN A 455 61.25 -70.29 -0.82
CA ASN A 455 60.95 -70.48 0.60
C ASN A 455 59.55 -69.94 0.92
N GLY A 456 58.67 -70.81 1.42
CA GLY A 456 57.28 -70.45 1.72
C GLY A 456 56.29 -70.71 0.58
N TYR A 457 56.66 -71.50 -0.44
CA TYR A 457 55.71 -71.99 -1.44
C TYR A 457 54.53 -72.69 -0.77
N ALA A 458 53.32 -72.37 -1.23
CA ALA A 458 52.09 -73.00 -0.81
C ALA A 458 51.15 -73.13 -2.00
N PHE A 459 50.64 -74.34 -2.23
CA PHE A 459 49.71 -74.63 -3.32
C PHE A 459 48.29 -74.18 -2.95
N ASN A 460 48.03 -72.87 -3.06
CA ASN A 460 46.71 -72.27 -2.92
C ASN A 460 46.64 -70.94 -3.66
N SER A 461 45.44 -70.60 -4.14
CA SER A 461 45.20 -69.44 -4.99
C SER A 461 45.64 -68.10 -4.39
N ASN A 462 45.51 -67.91 -3.08
CA ASN A 462 45.92 -66.65 -2.42
C ASN A 462 47.44 -66.48 -2.42
N ALA A 463 48.20 -67.56 -2.19
CA ALA A 463 49.66 -67.55 -2.28
C ALA A 463 50.12 -67.31 -3.72
N CYS A 464 49.51 -68.00 -4.69
CA CYS A 464 49.80 -67.80 -6.12
C CYS A 464 49.56 -66.34 -6.53
N PHE A 465 48.40 -65.76 -6.20
CA PHE A 465 48.08 -64.37 -6.52
C PHE A 465 49.04 -63.35 -5.88
N SER A 466 49.49 -63.61 -4.64
CA SER A 466 50.43 -62.73 -3.93
C SER A 466 51.80 -62.66 -4.61
N CYS A 467 52.26 -63.77 -5.19
CA CYS A 467 53.54 -63.83 -5.92
C CYS A 467 53.39 -63.43 -7.40
N HIS A 468 52.26 -63.72 -8.02
CA HIS A 468 51.97 -63.49 -9.43
C HIS A 468 50.79 -62.55 -9.65
N PRO A 469 50.83 -61.29 -9.19
CA PRO A 469 49.70 -60.36 -9.30
C PRO A 469 49.37 -59.97 -10.75
N SER A 470 50.27 -60.24 -11.71
CA SER A 470 50.09 -59.95 -13.14
C SER A 470 49.89 -61.21 -14.01
N GLY A 471 49.80 -62.39 -13.38
CA GLY A 471 49.60 -63.66 -14.10
C GLY A 471 50.82 -64.17 -14.89
N ASN A 472 52.01 -63.68 -14.57
CA ASN A 472 53.30 -64.11 -15.15
C ASN A 472 54.26 -64.62 -14.09
#